data_AF-A0AAV8XQF5-F1
#
_entry.id   AF-A0AAV8XQF5-F1
#
_cell.length_a   1.000
_cell.length_b   1.000
_cell.length_c   1.000
_cell.angle_alpha   90.00
_cell.angle_beta   90.00
_cell.angle_gamma   90.00
#
_symmetry.space_group_name_H-M   'P 1'
#
loop_
_entity.id
_entity.type
_entity.pdbx_description
1 polymer ?
#
loop_
_entity_poly.entity_id
_entity_poly.type
_entity_poly.pdbx_seq_one_letter_code
_entity_poly.pdbx_strand_id
1 'polypeptide(L)'
;MYQQSIGIVTERISTATSLLLAYHGRNLKWLFIRGNAVIIKTDWKQGPGWTDEFYSWLKIHSRSYELVEKEVSQILGYKWKFLTDKEFKMLKINLHDY
;
A
#
# COMPACT_ATOMS: atom_id res chain seq x y z
N MET A 1 22.13 -0.56 -12.59
CA MET A 1 20.74 -0.29 -12.96
C MET A 1 19.87 -1.01 -11.93
N TYR A 2 19.23 -0.29 -11.00
CA TYR A 2 18.44 -0.94 -9.94
C TYR A 2 17.10 -1.39 -10.52
N GLN A 3 16.77 -2.67 -10.37
CA GLN A 3 15.52 -3.25 -10.86
C GLN A 3 14.35 -2.68 -10.06
N GLN A 4 13.46 -1.96 -10.74
CA GLN A 4 12.22 -1.45 -10.16
C GLN A 4 11.15 -2.53 -10.18
N SER A 5 10.40 -2.66 -9.09
CA SER A 5 9.40 -3.73 -8.90
C SER A 5 7.96 -3.20 -8.99
N ILE A 6 7.05 -4.09 -9.39
CA ILE A 6 5.60 -3.84 -9.40
C ILE A 6 4.96 -4.74 -8.35
N GLY A 7 4.18 -4.16 -7.43
CA GLY A 7 3.41 -4.87 -6.43
C GLY A 7 1.93 -4.89 -6.81
N ILE A 8 1.31 -6.07 -6.77
CA ILE A 8 -0.11 -6.26 -7.05
C ILE A 8 -0.70 -7.09 -5.91
N VAL A 9 -1.75 -6.60 -5.28
CA VAL A 9 -2.47 -7.33 -4.23
C VAL A 9 -3.85 -7.70 -4.73
N THR A 10 -4.15 -9.00 -4.77
CA THR A 10 -5.45 -9.53 -5.24
C THR A 10 -6.34 -9.99 -4.08
N GLU A 11 -5.70 -10.28 -2.96
CA GLU A 11 -6.27 -10.84 -1.74
C GLU A 11 -6.88 -9.76 -0.86
N ARG A 12 -7.71 -10.21 0.09
CA ARG A 12 -8.29 -9.31 1.08
C ARG A 12 -7.24 -8.92 2.11
N ILE A 13 -6.98 -7.63 2.27
CA ILE A 13 -5.97 -7.10 3.21
C ILE A 13 -6.55 -5.96 4.06
N SER A 14 -5.84 -5.59 5.12
CA SER A 14 -6.18 -4.42 5.93
C SER A 14 -5.56 -3.13 5.38
N THR A 15 -6.12 -1.99 5.76
CA THR A 15 -5.52 -0.67 5.53
C THR A 15 -4.13 -0.55 6.16
N ALA A 16 -3.90 -1.16 7.33
CA ALA A 16 -2.57 -1.22 7.94
C ALA A 16 -1.57 -2.00 7.08
N THR A 17 -1.98 -3.15 6.50
CA THR A 17 -1.13 -3.91 5.57
C THR A 17 -0.79 -3.10 4.33
N SER A 18 -1.74 -2.33 3.76
CA SER A 18 -1.45 -1.44 2.62
C SER A 18 -0.35 -0.42 2.93
N LEU A 19 -0.38 0.19 4.11
CA LEU A 19 0.67 1.13 4.56
C LEU A 19 2.02 0.43 4.73
N LEU A 20 2.03 -0.75 5.33
CA LEU A 20 3.26 -1.53 5.53
C LEU A 20 3.89 -1.97 4.21
N LEU A 21 3.08 -2.36 3.22
CA LEU A 21 3.56 -2.70 1.88
C LEU A 21 4.27 -1.50 1.22
N ALA A 22 3.66 -0.32 1.28
CA ALA A 22 4.28 0.89 0.74
C ALA A 22 5.58 1.25 1.49
N TYR A 23 5.54 1.24 2.83
CA TYR A 23 6.67 1.64 3.67
C TYR A 23 7.89 0.71 3.53
N HIS A 24 7.66 -0.61 3.52
CA HIS A 24 8.75 -1.59 3.41
C HIS A 24 9.15 -1.91 1.97
N GLY A 25 8.27 -1.66 0.99
CA GLY A 25 8.52 -1.90 -0.43
C GLY A 25 9.39 -0.82 -1.07
N ARG A 26 10.61 -0.62 -0.56
CA ARG A 26 11.53 0.48 -0.95
C ARG A 26 11.92 0.53 -2.44
N ASN A 27 11.70 -0.55 -3.18
CA ASN A 27 11.97 -0.63 -4.63
C ASN A 27 10.67 -0.77 -5.46
N LEU A 28 9.50 -0.51 -4.88
CA LEU A 28 8.23 -0.52 -5.60
C LEU A 28 8.11 0.77 -6.41
N LYS A 29 8.09 0.63 -7.74
CA LYS A 29 7.72 1.71 -8.65
C LYS A 29 6.22 1.89 -8.72
N TRP A 30 5.50 0.77 -8.70
CA TRP A 30 4.04 0.74 -8.78
C TRP A 30 3.47 -0.21 -7.74
N LEU A 31 2.40 0.21 -7.07
CA LEU A 31 1.62 -0.61 -6.16
C LEU A 31 0.15 -0.56 -6.60
N PHE A 32 -0.46 -1.71 -6.86
CA PHE A 32 -1.86 -1.82 -7.27
C PHE A 32 -2.63 -2.65 -6.26
N ILE A 33 -3.63 -2.03 -5.63
CA ILE A 33 -4.48 -2.68 -4.60
C ILE A 33 -5.94 -2.45 -4.95
N ARG A 34 -6.73 -3.52 -4.96
CA ARG A 34 -8.19 -3.48 -5.17
C ARG A 34 -8.90 -2.99 -3.91
N GLY A 35 -9.47 -1.80 -3.93
CA GLY A 35 -10.11 -1.15 -2.78
C GLY A 35 -11.22 -1.96 -2.13
N ASN A 36 -12.07 -2.66 -2.91
CA ASN A 36 -13.14 -3.50 -2.37
C ASN A 36 -12.62 -4.71 -1.56
N ALA A 37 -11.36 -5.08 -1.73
CA ALA A 37 -10.69 -6.12 -0.95
C ALA A 37 -9.97 -5.55 0.28
N VAL A 38 -10.05 -4.25 0.53
CA VAL A 38 -9.38 -3.62 1.67
C VAL A 38 -10.38 -3.44 2.80
N ILE A 39 -9.95 -3.75 4.02
CA ILE A 39 -10.73 -3.55 5.24
C ILE A 39 -10.05 -2.47 6.06
N ILE A 40 -10.81 -1.47 6.51
CA ILE A 40 -10.31 -0.51 7.51
C ILE A 40 -10.04 -1.28 8.81
N LYS A 41 -8.76 -1.53 9.12
CA LYS A 41 -8.33 -2.27 10.30
C LYS A 41 -6.85 -2.04 10.59
N THR A 42 -6.53 -1.89 11.88
CA THR A 42 -5.16 -1.97 12.40
C THR A 42 -4.99 -3.31 13.11
N ASP A 43 -4.69 -4.34 12.33
CA ASP A 43 -4.58 -5.74 12.79
C ASP A 43 -3.16 -6.14 13.23
N TRP A 44 -2.18 -5.29 12.99
CA TRP A 44 -0.80 -5.52 13.40
C TRP A 44 -0.56 -5.09 14.85
N LYS A 45 0.04 -5.98 15.64
CA LYS A 45 0.67 -5.60 16.91
C LYS A 45 2.00 -4.90 16.62
N GLN A 46 2.49 -4.11 17.58
CA GLN A 46 3.82 -3.51 17.47
C GLN A 46 4.88 -4.61 17.37
N GLY A 47 5.60 -4.62 16.24
CA GLY A 47 6.63 -5.60 15.97
C GLY A 47 7.94 -5.31 16.74
N PRO A 48 8.82 -6.32 16.88
CA PRO A 48 10.17 -6.09 17.40
C PRO A 48 10.92 -5.07 16.54
N GLY A 49 11.51 -4.06 17.18
CA GLY A 49 12.28 -3.01 16.49
C GLY A 49 11.45 -1.88 15.86
N TRP A 50 10.11 -1.91 16.00
CA TRP A 50 9.28 -0.78 15.62
C TRP A 50 9.31 0.29 16.73
N THR A 51 9.63 1.52 16.36
CA THR A 51 9.54 2.63 17.30
C THR A 51 8.08 2.95 17.62
N ASP A 52 7.85 3.59 18.76
CA ASP A 52 6.49 3.98 19.17
C ASP A 52 5.87 4.99 18.21
N GLU A 53 6.70 5.85 17.60
CA GLU A 53 6.29 6.81 16.58
C GLU A 53 5.83 6.10 15.33
N PHE A 54 6.57 5.08 14.86
CA PHE A 54 6.18 4.29 13.70
C PHE A 54 4.86 3.55 13.94
N TYR A 55 4.72 2.90 15.10
CA TYR A 55 3.50 2.19 15.42
C TYR A 55 2.30 3.14 15.61
N SER A 56 2.53 4.34 16.16
CA SER A 56 1.51 5.37 16.28
C SER A 56 1.10 5.93 14.93
N TRP A 57 2.06 6.17 14.03
CA TRP A 57 1.80 6.54 12.65
C TRP A 57 0.92 5.49 11.96
N LEU A 58 1.25 4.20 12.08
CA LEU A 58 0.47 3.12 11.49
C LEU A 58 -0.97 3.10 12.03
N LYS A 59 -1.15 3.21 13.36
CA LYS A 59 -2.48 3.23 14.01
C LYS A 59 -3.34 4.43 13.61
N ILE A 60 -2.73 5.57 13.32
CA ILE A 60 -3.44 6.80 12.95
C ILE A 60 -3.87 6.72 11.48
N HIS A 61 -2.94 6.39 10.59
CA HIS A 61 -3.15 6.51 9.15
C HIS A 61 -3.92 5.32 8.55
N SER A 62 -4.00 4.18 9.24
CA SER A 62 -4.82 3.04 8.81
C SER A 62 -6.32 3.21 9.02
N ARG A 63 -6.79 4.34 9.58
CA ARG A 63 -8.18 4.53 10.03
C ARG A 63 -9.17 4.90 8.93
N SER A 64 -8.70 5.33 7.76
CA SER A 64 -9.57 5.64 6.63
C SER A 64 -8.84 5.39 5.31
N TYR A 65 -9.59 5.24 4.21
CA TYR A 65 -8.96 5.09 2.90
C TYR A 65 -8.19 6.34 2.50
N GLU A 66 -8.74 7.52 2.76
CA GLU A 66 -8.15 8.81 2.39
C GLU A 66 -6.81 9.04 3.08
N LEU A 67 -6.70 8.68 4.36
CA LEU A 67 -5.44 8.75 5.10
C LEU A 67 -4.39 7.80 4.52
N VAL A 68 -4.78 6.56 4.21
CA VAL A 68 -3.87 5.61 3.57
C VAL A 68 -3.43 6.10 2.20
N GLU A 69 -4.36 6.56 1.37
CA GLU A 69 -4.05 7.05 0.03
C GLU A 69 -3.09 8.23 0.06
N LYS A 70 -3.27 9.15 1.01
CA LYS A 70 -2.36 10.27 1.25
C LYS A 70 -0.95 9.81 1.59
N GLU A 71 -0.81 8.94 2.59
CA GLU A 71 0.51 8.47 3.04
C GLU A 71 1.21 7.63 1.98
N VAL A 72 0.49 6.71 1.33
CA VAL A 72 1.07 5.89 0.26
C VAL A 72 1.49 6.76 -0.92
N SER A 73 0.72 7.80 -1.25
CA SER A 73 1.12 8.78 -2.29
C SER A 73 2.43 9.49 -1.92
N GLN A 74 2.60 9.88 -0.65
CA GLN A 74 3.83 10.52 -0.18
C GLN A 74 5.02 9.55 -0.24
N ILE A 75 4.83 8.29 0.16
CA ILE A 75 5.88 7.27 0.16
C ILE A 75 6.33 6.94 -1.27
N LEU A 76 5.39 6.79 -2.21
CA LEU A 76 5.69 6.40 -3.59
C LEU A 76 6.08 7.58 -4.50
N GLY A 77 5.84 8.82 -4.06
CA GLY A 77 6.20 10.03 -4.81
C GLY A 77 5.26 10.35 -5.98
N TYR A 78 4.07 9.74 -6.04
CA TYR A 78 3.05 10.03 -7.05
C TYR A 78 1.64 9.92 -6.44
N LYS A 79 0.63 10.47 -7.13
CA LYS A 79 -0.76 10.36 -6.68
C LYS A 79 -1.22 8.90 -6.76
N TRP A 80 -1.33 8.28 -5.60
CA TRP A 80 -1.77 6.90 -5.43
C TRP A 80 -3.16 6.85 -4.82
N LYS A 81 -3.97 5.88 -5.26
CA LYS A 81 -5.29 5.59 -4.69
C LYS A 81 -5.59 4.10 -4.76
N PHE A 82 -6.51 3.62 -3.94
CA PHE A 82 -7.09 2.30 -4.13
C PHE A 82 -7.82 2.24 -5.47
N LEU A 83 -7.74 1.09 -6.14
CA LEU A 83 -8.43 0.87 -7.39
C LEU A 83 -9.83 0.34 -7.14
N THR A 84 -10.81 0.89 -7.86
CA THR A 84 -12.12 0.24 -7.98
C THR A 84 -11.98 -1.13 -8.64
N ASP A 85 -12.96 -2.03 -8.47
CA ASP A 85 -12.94 -3.34 -9.13
C ASP A 85 -12.83 -3.23 -10.66
N LYS A 86 -13.43 -2.20 -11.25
CA LYS A 86 -13.35 -1.95 -12.69
C LYS A 86 -11.94 -1.56 -13.11
N GLU A 87 -11.34 -0.57 -12.43
CA GLU A 87 -9.96 -0.14 -12.70
C GLU A 87 -8.98 -1.30 -12.50
N PHE A 88 -9.15 -2.09 -11.44
CA PHE A 88 -8.29 -3.24 -11.15
C PHE A 88 -8.35 -4.31 -12.24
N LYS A 89 -9.56 -4.66 -12.73
CA LYS A 89 -9.73 -5.63 -13.83
C LYS A 89 -9.17 -5.13 -15.17
N MET A 90 -9.05 -3.81 -15.34
CA MET A 90 -8.51 -3.19 -16.56
C MET A 90 -6.99 -3.00 -16.52
N LEU A 91 -6.32 -3.37 -15.42
CA LEU A 91 -4.87 -3.25 -15.31
C LEU A 91 -4.17 -4.02 -16.44
N LYS A 92 -3.46 -3.27 -17.29
CA LYS A 92 -2.53 -3.82 -18.28
C LYS A 92 -1.13 -3.65 -17.72
N ILE A 93 -0.60 -4.72 -17.14
CA ILE A 93 0.71 -4.69 -16.50
C ILE A 93 1.71 -5.25 -17.49
N ASN A 94 2.61 -4.39 -17.96
CA ASN A 94 3.75 -4.84 -18.74
C ASN A 94 4.83 -5.32 -17.77
N LEU A 95 4.95 -6.64 -17.60
CA LEU A 95 5.98 -7.25 -16.76
C LEU A 95 7.38 -7.19 -17.39
N HIS A 96 7.50 -6.72 -18.63
CA HIS A 96 8.74 -6.71 -19.41
C HIS A 96 9.28 -5.31 -19.76
N ASP A 97 8.64 -4.22 -19.29
CA ASP A 97 9.24 -2.88 -19.36
C ASP A 97 10.34 -2.76 -18.29
N TYR A 98 11.53 -3.26 -18.61
CA TYR A 98 12.77 -3.15 -17.83
C TYR A 98 13.65 -2.02 -18.34
#